data_AF-A0A349BLU6-F1
#
_entry.id   AF-A0A349BLU6-F1
#
_cell.length_a   1.000
_cell.length_b   1.000
_cell.length_c   1.000
_cell.angle_alpha   90.00
_cell.angle_beta   90.00
_cell.angle_gamma   90.00
#
_symmetry.space_group_name_H-M   'P 1'
#
loop_
_entity.id
_entity.type
_entity.pdbx_description
1 polymer ?
#
loop_
_entity_poly.entity_id
_entity_poly.type
_entity_poly.pdbx_seq_one_letter_code
_entity_poly.pdbx_strand_id
1 'polypeptide(L)'
;MIRVIFSIIVIIGVLILAMANKESIQINYLFGVTPPLPLYLILITTFVIGGVVFTIILLPAWIKDKLEIRKLQRTLQKLETQKSET
;
A
#
# COMPACT_ATOMS: atom_id res chain seq x y z
N MET A 1 6.63 -12.26 4.43
CA MET A 1 5.47 -13.18 4.32
C MET A 1 4.34 -12.77 5.26
N ILE A 2 4.57 -12.65 6.57
CA ILE A 2 3.52 -12.24 7.54
C ILE A 2 2.82 -10.92 7.17
N ARG A 3 3.58 -9.89 6.73
CA ARG A 3 3.03 -8.60 6.30
C ARG A 3 2.07 -8.73 5.11
N VAL A 4 2.43 -9.58 4.14
CA VAL A 4 1.61 -9.80 2.93
C VAL A 4 0.33 -10.56 3.28
N ILE A 5 0.44 -11.60 4.11
CA ILE A 5 -0.73 -12.36 4.59
C ILE A 5 -1.69 -11.43 5.35
N PHE A 6 -1.15 -10.60 6.24
CA PHE A 6 -1.97 -9.63 6.99
C PHE A 6 -2.67 -8.63 6.06
N SER A 7 -1.96 -8.08 5.06
CA SER A 7 -2.57 -7.20 4.06
C SER A 7 -3.69 -7.89 3.28
N ILE A 8 -3.53 -9.15 2.89
CA ILE A 8 -4.57 -9.92 2.20
C ILE A 8 -5.79 -10.11 3.09
N ILE A 9 -5.61 -10.48 4.37
CA ILE A 9 -6.70 -10.64 5.33
C ILE A 9 -7.47 -9.33 5.49
N VAL A 10 -6.77 -8.20 5.63
CA VAL A 10 -7.39 -6.87 5.74
C VAL A 10 -8.19 -6.55 4.47
N ILE A 11 -7.63 -6.76 3.28
CA ILE A 11 -8.32 -6.51 2.01
C ILE A 11 -9.59 -7.35 1.90
N ILE A 12 -9.52 -8.65 2.20
CA ILE A 12 -10.67 -9.54 2.18
C ILE A 12 -11.73 -9.08 3.18
N GLY A 13 -11.33 -8.71 4.41
CA GLY A 13 -12.23 -8.18 5.42
C GLY A 13 -12.97 -6.93 4.95
N VAL A 14 -12.24 -5.97 4.35
CA VAL A 14 -12.84 -4.75 3.76
C VAL A 14 -13.83 -5.10 2.65
N LEU A 15 -13.51 -6.04 1.77
CA LEU A 15 -14.41 -6.45 0.69
C LEU A 15 -15.68 -7.14 1.20
N ILE A 16 -15.57 -7.98 2.23
CA ILE A 16 -16.73 -8.61 2.88
C ILE A 16 -17.63 -7.55 3.51
N LEU A 17 -17.04 -6.61 4.26
CA LEU A 17 -17.79 -5.50 4.86
C LEU A 17 -18.49 -4.65 3.79
N ALA A 18 -17.80 -4.37 2.69
CA ALA A 18 -18.38 -3.65 1.56
C ALA A 18 -19.56 -4.43 0.95
N MET A 19 -19.42 -5.73 0.68
CA MET A 19 -20.49 -6.57 0.12
C MET A 19 -21.68 -6.76 1.06
N ALA A 20 -21.47 -6.73 2.38
CA ALA A 20 -22.54 -6.80 3.37
C ALA A 20 -23.39 -5.51 3.40
N ASN A 21 -22.82 -4.38 2.99
CA ASN A 21 -23.47 -3.06 3.05
C ASN A 21 -23.75 -2.55 1.62
N LYS A 22 -24.78 -3.13 0.97
CA LYS A 22 -25.22 -2.76 -0.39
C LYS A 22 -26.20 -1.59 -0.42
N GLU A 23 -26.45 -0.95 0.71
CA GLU A 23 -27.35 0.19 0.79
C GLU A 23 -26.88 1.33 -0.13
N SER A 24 -27.85 1.97 -0.78
CA SER A 24 -27.60 3.13 -1.62
C SER A 24 -27.61 4.39 -0.76
N ILE A 25 -26.51 5.13 -0.77
CA ILE A 25 -26.36 6.37 -0.02
C ILE A 25 -26.09 7.55 -0.96
N GLN A 26 -26.41 8.75 -0.48
CA GLN A 26 -26.05 10.00 -1.14
C GLN A 26 -24.98 10.71 -0.31
N ILE A 27 -23.97 11.26 -0.98
CA ILE A 27 -22.93 12.06 -0.33
C ILE A 27 -23.26 13.53 -0.56
N ASN A 28 -23.39 14.27 0.54
CA ASN A 28 -23.52 15.72 0.51
C ASN A 28 -22.12 16.35 0.52
N TYR A 29 -21.73 16.97 -0.59
CA TYR A 29 -20.53 17.77 -0.70
C TYR A 29 -20.84 19.26 -0.51
N LEU A 30 -19.78 20.08 -0.41
CA LEU A 30 -19.89 21.52 -0.20
C LEU A 30 -20.75 22.24 -1.26
N PHE A 31 -20.77 21.74 -2.50
CA PHE A 31 -21.46 22.36 -3.65
C PHE A 31 -22.37 21.40 -4.42
N GLY A 32 -22.84 20.33 -3.79
CA GLY A 32 -23.76 19.41 -4.47
C GLY A 32 -23.92 18.08 -3.77
N VAL A 33 -24.87 17.29 -4.27
CA VAL A 33 -25.20 15.97 -3.76
C VAL A 33 -24.97 14.95 -4.86
N THR A 34 -24.35 13.83 -4.54
CA THR A 34 -24.21 12.74 -5.52
C THR A 34 -25.57 12.09 -5.80
N PRO A 35 -25.76 11.47 -6.98
CA PRO A 35 -26.83 10.50 -7.12
C PRO A 35 -26.68 9.39 -6.06
N PRO A 36 -27.77 8.68 -5.71
CA PRO A 36 -27.72 7.53 -4.82
C PRO A 36 -26.79 6.47 -5.42
N LEU A 37 -25.72 6.15 -4.69
CA LEU A 37 -24.69 5.21 -5.09
C LEU A 37 -24.56 4.13 -4.02
N PRO A 38 -24.32 2.86 -4.41
CA PRO A 38 -24.04 1.81 -3.44
C PRO A 38 -22.83 2.16 -2.58
N LEU A 39 -22.99 2.08 -1.25
CA LEU A 39 -21.94 2.40 -0.27
C LEU A 39 -20.63 1.64 -0.54
N TYR A 40 -20.73 0.38 -0.95
CA TYR A 40 -19.56 -0.45 -1.26
C TYR A 40 -18.68 0.13 -2.37
N LEU A 41 -19.24 0.82 -3.37
CA LEU A 41 -18.44 1.45 -4.43
C LEU A 41 -17.61 2.60 -3.87
N ILE A 42 -18.18 3.39 -2.98
CA ILE A 42 -17.50 4.52 -2.32
C ILE A 42 -16.37 4.00 -1.42
N LEU A 43 -16.63 2.93 -0.65
CA LEU A 43 -15.61 2.32 0.22
C LEU A 43 -14.45 1.70 -0.58
N ILE A 44 -14.74 0.96 -1.65
CA ILE A 44 -13.70 0.35 -2.48
C ILE A 44 -12.87 1.43 -3.18
N THR A 45 -13.52 2.44 -3.76
CA THR A 45 -12.80 3.52 -4.47
C THR A 45 -11.91 4.31 -3.53
N THR A 46 -12.39 4.70 -2.35
CA THR A 46 -11.58 5.41 -1.35
C THR A 46 -10.41 4.54 -0.85
N PHE A 47 -10.64 3.26 -0.59
CA PHE A 47 -9.57 2.32 -0.20
C PHE A 47 -8.50 2.19 -1.29
N VAL A 48 -8.90 2.01 -2.54
CA VAL A 48 -7.98 1.89 -3.68
C VAL A 48 -7.19 3.18 -3.87
N ILE A 49 -7.85 4.35 -3.86
CA ILE A 49 -7.19 5.65 -3.97
C ILE A 49 -6.16 5.83 -2.85
N GLY A 50 -6.54 5.53 -1.60
CA GLY A 50 -5.63 5.58 -0.46
C GLY A 50 -4.41 4.68 -0.65
N GLY A 51 -4.62 3.43 -1.09
CA GLY A 51 -3.53 2.49 -1.38
C GLY A 51 -2.60 2.96 -2.48
N VAL A 52 -3.15 3.54 -3.56
CA VAL A 52 -2.37 4.11 -4.66
C VAL A 52 -1.54 5.30 -4.18
N VAL A 53 -2.15 6.26 -3.50
CA VAL A 53 -1.47 7.44 -2.95
C VAL A 53 -0.36 7.02 -1.99
N PHE A 54 -0.66 6.13 -1.05
CA PHE A 54 0.34 5.60 -0.12
C PHE A 54 1.51 4.93 -0.85
N THR A 55 1.23 4.12 -1.86
CA THR A 55 2.27 3.45 -2.66
C THR A 55 3.13 4.47 -3.39
N ILE A 56 2.55 5.47 -4.03
CA ILE A 56 3.29 6.53 -4.74
C ILE A 56 4.24 7.27 -3.79
N ILE A 57 3.80 7.55 -2.57
CA ILE A 57 4.61 8.25 -1.56
C ILE A 57 5.75 7.36 -1.04
N LEU A 58 5.48 6.09 -0.69
CA LEU A 58 6.47 5.22 -0.05
C LEU A 58 7.44 4.54 -1.02
N LEU A 59 7.00 4.26 -2.25
CA LEU A 59 7.77 3.46 -3.21
C LEU A 59 9.17 4.06 -3.50
N PRO A 60 9.33 5.38 -3.73
CA PRO A 60 10.65 5.95 -3.99
C PRO A 60 11.64 5.78 -2.83
N ALA A 61 11.19 5.99 -1.59
CA ALA A 61 12.03 5.81 -0.40
C ALA A 61 12.48 4.36 -0.27
N TRP A 62 11.55 3.41 -0.41
CA TRP A 62 11.86 1.98 -0.37
C TRP A 62 12.86 1.55 -1.45
N ILE A 63 12.74 2.10 -2.67
CA ILE A 63 13.70 1.82 -3.75
C ILE A 63 15.10 2.35 -3.39
N LYS A 64 15.19 3.58 -2.87
CA LYS A 64 16.47 4.17 -2.45
C LYS A 64 17.16 3.32 -1.38
N ASP A 65 16.42 2.96 -0.33
CA ASP A 65 16.94 2.13 0.75
C ASP A 65 17.48 0.79 0.22
N LYS A 66 16.74 0.16 -0.70
CA LYS A 66 17.15 -1.12 -1.29
C LYS A 66 18.41 -1.01 -2.15
N LEU A 67 18.59 0.10 -2.87
CA LEU A 67 19.80 0.37 -3.64
C LEU A 67 21.00 0.62 -2.72
N GLU A 68 20.79 1.37 -1.64
CA GLU A 68 21.82 1.66 -0.65
C GLU A 68 22.28 0.39 0.07
N ILE A 69 21.35 -0.47 0.50
CA ILE A 69 21.65 -1.77 1.09
C ILE A 69 22.52 -2.60 0.14
N ARG A 70 22.17 -2.66 -1.15
CA ARG A 70 22.97 -3.39 -2.16
C ARG A 70 24.37 -2.80 -2.32
N LYS A 71 24.50 -1.47 -2.27
CA LYS A 71 25.80 -0.78 -2.35
C LYS A 71 26.67 -1.13 -1.12
N LEU A 72 26.10 -1.01 0.08
CA LEU A 72 26.79 -1.32 1.33
C LEU A 72 27.24 -2.78 1.40
N GLN A 73 26.38 -3.73 1.02
CA GLN A 73 26.73 -5.15 0.95
C GLN A 73 27.92 -5.44 0.03
N ARG A 74 27.96 -4.80 -1.15
CA ARG A 74 29.10 -4.93 -2.08
C ARG A 74 30.39 -4.37 -1.50
N THR A 75 30.31 -3.26 -0.76
CA THR A 75 31.48 -2.66 -0.10
C THR A 75 32.01 -3.56 1.01
N LEU A 76 31.12 -4.11 1.85
CA LEU A 76 31.49 -5.05 2.91
C LEU A 76 32.21 -6.28 2.33
N GLN A 77 31.64 -6.89 1.30
CA GLN A 77 32.24 -8.07 0.67
C GLN A 77 33.66 -7.79 0.13
N LYS A 78 33.89 -6.62 -0.48
CA LYS A 78 35.23 -6.24 -0.97
C LYS A 78 36.23 -6.07 0.17
N LEU A 79 35.83 -5.44 1.27
CA LEU A 79 36.69 -5.22 2.43
C LEU A 79 37.01 -6.53 3.16
N GLU A 80 36.04 -7.43 3.27
CA GLU A 80 36.24 -8.77 3.85
C GLU A 80 37.22 -9.60 3.02
N THR A 81 37.12 -9.55 1.69
CA THR A 81 38.05 -10.25 0.80
C THR A 81 39.48 -9.72 0.95
N GLN A 82 39.67 -8.40 0.96
CA GLN A 82 40.99 -7.77 1.16
C GLN A 82 41.60 -8.10 2.53
N LYS A 83 40.78 -8.13 3.59
CA LYS A 83 41.25 -8.49 4.94
C LYS A 83 41.68 -9.96 5.04
N SER A 84 41.12 -10.86 4.24
CA SER A 84 41.51 -12.28 4.24
C SER A 84 42.80 -12.57 3.46
N GLU A 85 43.22 -11.65 2.58
CA GLU A 85 44.43 -11.76 1.76
C GLU A 85 45.67 -11.13 2.43
N THR A 86 45.52 -10.49 3.59
CA THR A 86 46.58 -9.85 4.38
C THR A 86 46.84 -10.61 5.68
#